data_AF-A0A2G5VVI9-F1
#
_entry.id   AF-A0A2G5VVI9-F1
#
_cell.length_a   1.000
_cell.length_b   1.000
_cell.length_c   1.000
_cell.angle_alpha   90.00
_cell.angle_beta   90.00
_cell.angle_gamma   90.00
#
_symmetry.space_group_name_H-M   'P 1'
#
loop_
_entity.id
_entity.type
_entity.pdbx_description
1 polymer ?
#
loop_
_entity_poly.entity_id
_entity_poly.type
_entity_poly.pdbx_seq_one_letter_code
_entity_poly.pdbx_strand_id
1 'polypeptide(L)'
;MKHEASGWPRENMSPEEKQAHIDAIRKDDGILMDTENIKKNPALRSLAKLFLNSTWGKFAQNPCKTDTKLFPIHNAVEAVRFVTAPGFNPRCFEQWAGTHILVSRKPIKDNVQTSRFTNIVYGALTTSAARIKLFSAMKTVGSENIIYCDTDSVVFRQKRGEDVLGPLRGDGLGLLTNETPNGWVLDEMVAMAPKVYAMKMVDGEGGEKYSVKAKGITLNTETVAKVNFHSMKEQVEDELKGTRSCFTVRSIRMKRGSNFLDGVETVIQTKRLRTNMDKGNFDESGIYEPYGYTDKPIINDYPSN
;
A
#
# COMPACT_ATOMS: atom_id res chain seq x y z
N MET A 1 5.45 17.57 -14.71
CA MET A 1 4.16 16.84 -14.72
C MET A 1 3.55 16.58 -13.33
N LYS A 2 4.13 15.76 -12.44
CA LYS A 2 3.51 15.47 -11.11
C LYS A 2 3.41 16.71 -10.22
N HIS A 3 4.50 17.48 -10.10
CA HIS A 3 4.53 18.72 -9.31
C HIS A 3 3.54 19.73 -9.88
N GLU A 4 3.59 20.01 -11.18
CA GLU A 4 2.66 20.91 -11.87
C GLU A 4 1.18 20.52 -11.69
N ALA A 5 0.84 19.24 -11.85
CA ALA A 5 -0.54 18.75 -11.68
C ALA A 5 -1.01 18.73 -10.21
N SER A 6 -0.09 18.85 -9.24
CA SER A 6 -0.45 18.99 -7.82
C SER A 6 -0.98 20.39 -7.50
N GLY A 7 -0.71 21.37 -8.35
CA GLY A 7 -1.05 22.78 -8.11
C GLY A 7 -0.15 23.43 -7.06
N TRP A 8 -0.52 24.64 -6.67
CA TRP A 8 0.22 25.41 -5.66
C TRP A 8 -0.02 24.86 -4.24
N PRO A 9 1.01 24.83 -3.37
CA PRO A 9 0.88 24.39 -1.98
C PRO A 9 -0.17 25.16 -1.17
N ARG A 10 -0.30 26.46 -1.41
CA ARG A 10 -1.32 27.34 -0.81
C ARG A 10 -2.07 28.10 -1.90
N GLU A 11 -3.36 28.32 -1.70
CA GLU A 11 -4.21 29.04 -2.65
C GLU A 11 -3.79 30.52 -2.79
N ASN A 12 -3.35 31.14 -1.68
CA ASN A 12 -3.00 32.55 -1.60
C ASN A 12 -1.48 32.78 -1.54
N MET A 13 -0.72 32.27 -2.52
CA MET A 13 0.73 32.52 -2.61
C MET A 13 1.04 33.80 -3.40
N SER A 14 1.96 34.62 -2.87
CA SER A 14 2.49 35.78 -3.60
C SER A 14 3.33 35.34 -4.82
N PRO A 15 3.56 36.22 -5.82
CA PRO A 15 4.46 35.93 -6.93
C PRO A 15 5.87 35.50 -6.47
N GLU A 16 6.39 36.13 -5.43
CA GLU A 16 7.71 35.83 -4.85
C GLU A 16 7.72 34.44 -4.20
N GLU A 17 6.66 34.08 -3.47
CA GLU A 17 6.53 32.75 -2.86
C GLU A 17 6.40 31.64 -3.91
N LYS A 18 5.68 31.92 -5.01
CA LYS A 18 5.57 30.99 -6.14
C LYS A 18 6.92 30.76 -6.81
N GLN A 19 7.69 31.84 -7.01
CA GLN A 19 9.02 31.75 -7.59
C GLN A 19 9.97 30.98 -6.66
N ALA A 20 9.97 31.29 -5.36
CA ALA A 20 10.77 30.58 -4.37
C ALA A 20 10.45 29.07 -4.33
N HIS A 21 9.18 28.69 -4.46
CA HIS A 21 8.79 27.28 -4.55
C HIS A 21 9.35 26.60 -5.81
N ILE A 22 9.31 27.26 -6.97
CA ILE A 22 9.89 26.74 -8.21
C ILE A 22 11.41 26.56 -8.07
N ASP A 23 12.08 27.56 -7.51
CA ASP A 23 13.54 27.54 -7.33
C ASP A 23 13.98 26.45 -6.35
N ALA A 24 13.19 26.23 -5.28
CA ALA A 24 13.43 25.13 -4.34
C ALA A 24 13.31 23.76 -5.01
N ILE A 25 12.22 23.49 -5.74
CA ILE A 25 12.04 22.23 -6.47
C ILE A 25 13.11 22.04 -7.55
N ARG A 26 13.53 23.11 -8.23
CA ARG A 26 14.62 23.04 -9.20
C ARG A 26 15.95 22.69 -8.54
N LYS A 27 16.24 23.28 -7.38
CA LYS A 27 17.47 23.04 -6.63
C LYS A 27 17.52 21.64 -6.03
N ASP A 28 16.42 21.19 -5.42
CA ASP A 28 16.37 19.96 -4.64
C ASP A 28 16.08 18.73 -5.52
N ASP A 29 15.15 18.87 -6.48
CA ASP A 29 14.70 17.74 -7.32
C ASP A 29 15.28 17.77 -8.73
N GLY A 30 15.93 18.88 -9.14
CA GLY A 30 16.46 19.05 -10.50
C GLY A 30 15.38 19.25 -11.57
N ILE A 31 14.14 19.54 -11.16
CA ILE A 31 12.98 19.62 -12.06
C ILE A 31 12.69 21.07 -12.43
N LEU A 32 12.64 21.34 -13.74
CA LEU A 32 12.13 22.60 -14.28
C LEU A 32 10.60 22.52 -14.35
N MET A 33 9.92 23.51 -13.76
CA MET A 33 8.47 23.62 -13.78
C MET A 33 8.05 24.86 -14.57
N ASP A 34 6.99 24.71 -15.36
CA ASP A 34 6.37 25.82 -16.06
C ASP A 34 5.21 26.39 -15.24
N THR A 35 5.31 27.67 -14.90
CA THR A 35 4.33 28.40 -14.09
C THR A 35 2.91 28.30 -14.65
N GLU A 36 2.76 28.28 -15.98
CA GLU A 36 1.44 28.23 -16.64
C GLU A 36 0.76 26.86 -16.52
N ASN A 37 1.56 25.81 -16.33
CA ASN A 37 1.12 24.42 -16.20
C ASN A 37 0.84 24.02 -14.74
N ILE A 38 1.23 24.84 -13.75
CA ILE A 38 0.97 24.56 -12.32
C ILE A 38 -0.51 24.83 -12.01
N LYS A 39 -1.32 23.78 -12.16
CA LYS A 39 -2.77 23.80 -11.91
C LYS A 39 -3.19 22.48 -11.28
N LYS A 40 -4.04 22.55 -10.27
CA LYS A 40 -4.57 21.37 -9.59
C LYS A 40 -5.37 20.52 -10.57
N ASN A 41 -4.79 19.38 -10.98
CA ASN A 41 -5.40 18.43 -11.89
C ASN A 41 -5.32 17.02 -11.28
N PRO A 42 -6.35 16.59 -10.54
CA PRO A 42 -6.35 15.30 -9.86
C PRO A 42 -6.14 14.11 -10.79
N ALA A 43 -6.72 14.16 -12.00
CA ALA A 43 -6.61 13.09 -12.99
C ALA A 43 -5.18 12.96 -13.53
N LEU A 44 -4.59 14.07 -13.98
CA LEU A 44 -3.21 14.08 -14.49
C LEU A 44 -2.21 13.73 -13.38
N ARG A 45 -2.42 14.23 -12.16
CA ARG A 45 -1.59 13.86 -11.00
C ARG A 45 -1.67 12.37 -10.71
N SER A 46 -2.85 11.78 -10.76
CA SER A 46 -3.05 10.34 -10.57
C SER A 46 -2.32 9.53 -11.64
N LEU A 47 -2.43 9.93 -12.90
CA LEU A 47 -1.73 9.30 -14.03
C LEU A 47 -0.21 9.40 -13.86
N ALA A 48 0.32 10.58 -13.57
CA ALA A 48 1.75 10.79 -13.34
C ALA A 48 2.26 9.95 -12.15
N LYS A 49 1.51 9.90 -11.05
CA LYS A 49 1.83 9.05 -9.89
C LYS A 49 1.81 7.56 -10.26
N LEU A 50 0.83 7.12 -11.06
CA LEU A 50 0.73 5.74 -11.52
C LEU A 50 1.95 5.35 -12.37
N PHE A 51 2.37 6.19 -13.30
CA PHE A 51 3.56 5.93 -14.11
C PHE A 51 4.82 5.81 -13.24
N LEU A 52 5.07 6.76 -12.35
CA LEU A 52 6.24 6.74 -11.46
C LEU A 52 6.27 5.48 -10.57
N ASN A 53 5.12 5.12 -10.00
CA ASN A 53 5.02 3.95 -9.11
C ASN A 53 5.06 2.62 -9.85
N SER A 54 4.64 2.56 -11.12
CA SER A 54 4.63 1.32 -11.91
C SER A 54 6.02 0.94 -12.42
N THR A 55 6.90 1.92 -12.64
CA THR A 55 8.23 1.71 -13.22
C THR A 55 9.07 0.77 -12.37
N TRP A 56 9.17 1.01 -11.05
CA TRP A 56 10.00 0.15 -10.20
C TRP A 56 9.42 -1.26 -10.04
N GLY A 57 8.09 -1.38 -9.98
CA GLY A 57 7.41 -2.68 -9.93
C GLY A 57 7.62 -3.51 -11.20
N LYS A 58 7.88 -2.85 -12.34
CA LYS A 58 8.21 -3.51 -13.60
C LYS A 58 9.61 -4.14 -13.56
N PHE A 59 10.60 -3.49 -12.92
CA PHE A 59 11.94 -4.05 -12.73
C PHE A 59 11.92 -5.35 -11.91
N ALA A 60 11.03 -5.46 -10.92
CA ALA A 60 10.88 -6.64 -10.06
C ALA A 60 9.74 -7.58 -10.49
N GLN A 61 9.23 -7.45 -11.72
CA GLN A 61 8.10 -8.25 -12.18
C GLN A 61 8.47 -9.74 -12.24
N ASN A 62 7.68 -10.60 -11.57
CA ASN A 62 7.86 -12.04 -11.64
C ASN A 62 7.72 -12.54 -13.10
N PRO A 63 8.79 -13.10 -13.70
CA PRO A 63 8.78 -13.59 -15.08
C PRO A 63 8.07 -14.95 -15.22
N CYS A 64 7.92 -15.72 -14.13
CA CYS A 64 7.32 -17.05 -14.14
C CYS A 64 5.79 -16.96 -14.04
N LYS A 65 5.16 -16.40 -15.08
CA LYS A 65 3.71 -16.26 -15.20
C LYS A 65 3.09 -17.37 -16.05
N THR A 66 1.83 -17.66 -15.79
CA THR A 66 1.01 -18.49 -16.69
C THR A 66 0.67 -17.66 -17.92
N ASP A 67 1.01 -18.17 -19.10
CA ASP A 67 0.64 -17.63 -20.41
C ASP A 67 -0.63 -18.36 -20.88
N THR A 68 -1.69 -17.60 -21.15
CA THR A 68 -3.01 -18.12 -21.51
C THR A 68 -3.41 -17.53 -22.85
N LYS A 69 -3.77 -18.39 -23.81
CA LYS A 69 -4.21 -18.01 -25.15
C LYS A 69 -5.51 -18.71 -25.52
N LEU A 70 -6.25 -18.05 -26.40
CA LEU A 70 -7.46 -18.58 -27.00
C LEU A 70 -7.17 -18.89 -28.47
N PHE A 71 -7.42 -20.12 -28.89
CA PHE A 71 -7.26 -20.57 -30.27
C PHE A 71 -8.63 -20.93 -30.86
N PRO A 72 -8.97 -20.56 -32.10
CA PRO A 72 -10.12 -21.15 -32.77
C PRO A 72 -9.97 -22.68 -32.89
N ILE A 73 -11.07 -23.43 -32.86
CA ILE A 73 -11.01 -24.91 -32.91
C ILE A 73 -10.31 -25.43 -34.17
N HIS A 74 -10.47 -24.76 -35.31
CA HIS A 74 -9.78 -25.14 -36.54
C HIS A 74 -8.25 -25.01 -36.44
N ASN A 75 -7.73 -24.26 -35.46
CA ASN A 75 -6.31 -24.15 -35.13
C ASN A 75 -5.90 -25.05 -33.94
N ALA A 76 -6.61 -26.16 -33.69
CA ALA A 76 -6.29 -27.09 -32.60
C ALA A 76 -4.83 -27.57 -32.63
N VAL A 77 -4.24 -27.76 -33.82
CA VAL A 77 -2.83 -28.15 -33.97
C VAL A 77 -1.89 -27.09 -33.38
N GLU A 78 -2.16 -25.80 -33.60
CA GLU A 78 -1.38 -24.71 -33.00
C GLU A 78 -1.56 -24.66 -31.49
N ALA A 79 -2.78 -24.91 -31.01
CA ALA A 79 -3.11 -24.97 -29.59
C ALA A 79 -2.30 -26.08 -28.88
N VAL A 80 -2.22 -27.27 -29.50
CA VAL A 80 -1.39 -28.40 -29.01
C VAL A 80 0.09 -28.01 -29.05
N ARG A 81 0.60 -27.50 -30.18
CA ARG A 81 2.01 -27.06 -30.30
C ARG A 81 2.39 -26.01 -29.25
N PHE A 82 1.45 -25.11 -28.92
CA PHE A 82 1.66 -24.12 -27.88
C PHE A 82 1.78 -24.76 -26.49
N VAL A 83 0.90 -25.68 -26.13
CA VAL A 83 0.92 -26.29 -24.78
C VAL A 83 2.06 -27.29 -24.59
N THR A 84 2.44 -28.02 -25.63
CA THR A 84 3.49 -29.06 -25.59
C THR A 84 4.88 -28.53 -25.92
N ALA A 85 5.03 -27.22 -26.12
CA ALA A 85 6.32 -26.60 -26.39
C ALA A 85 7.33 -26.97 -25.29
N PRO A 86 8.56 -27.40 -25.65
CA PRO A 86 9.60 -27.73 -24.68
C PRO A 86 9.86 -26.58 -23.70
N GLY A 87 10.12 -26.92 -22.44
CA GLY A 87 10.38 -25.95 -21.38
C GLY A 87 9.13 -25.25 -20.83
N PHE A 88 7.93 -25.79 -21.10
CA PHE A 88 6.69 -25.32 -20.49
C PHE A 88 5.91 -26.48 -19.85
N ASN A 89 5.29 -26.20 -18.72
CA ASN A 89 4.34 -27.08 -18.06
C ASN A 89 2.91 -26.70 -18.48
N PRO A 90 2.15 -27.60 -19.10
CA PRO A 90 0.72 -27.44 -19.35
C PRO A 90 -0.04 -27.11 -18.07
N ARG A 91 -1.04 -26.22 -18.16
CA ARG A 91 -1.91 -25.85 -17.03
C ARG A 91 -3.39 -26.01 -17.34
N CYS A 92 -3.80 -25.75 -18.57
CA CYS A 92 -5.19 -25.85 -18.98
C CYS A 92 -5.24 -26.15 -20.49
N PHE A 93 -6.18 -27.01 -20.88
CA PHE A 93 -6.55 -27.28 -22.26
C PHE A 93 -8.05 -27.61 -22.29
N GLU A 94 -8.87 -26.60 -22.55
CA GLU A 94 -10.33 -26.73 -22.45
C GLU A 94 -11.00 -26.08 -23.66
N GLN A 95 -12.04 -26.73 -24.21
CA GLN A 95 -12.85 -26.13 -25.26
C GLN A 95 -13.78 -25.06 -24.65
N TRP A 96 -13.90 -23.92 -25.31
CA TRP A 96 -14.76 -22.83 -24.90
C TRP A 96 -15.84 -22.55 -25.95
N ALA A 97 -17.09 -22.56 -25.50
CA ALA A 97 -18.28 -22.17 -26.26
C ALA A 97 -18.38 -22.81 -27.66
N GLY A 98 -17.87 -24.05 -27.83
CA GLY A 98 -17.93 -24.78 -29.10
C GLY A 98 -17.17 -24.15 -30.27
N THR A 99 -16.43 -23.06 -30.06
CA THR A 99 -15.76 -22.28 -31.13
C THR A 99 -14.26 -22.13 -30.93
N HIS A 100 -13.81 -22.15 -29.68
CA HIS A 100 -12.42 -21.92 -29.32
C HIS A 100 -11.88 -22.96 -28.35
N ILE A 101 -10.57 -22.97 -28.16
CA ILE A 101 -9.81 -23.77 -27.22
C ILE A 101 -8.99 -22.80 -26.38
N LEU A 102 -9.21 -22.82 -25.08
CA LEU A 102 -8.40 -22.11 -24.11
C LEU A 102 -7.20 -22.99 -23.73
N VAL A 103 -6.00 -22.45 -23.89
CA VAL A 103 -4.77 -23.16 -23.57
C VAL A 103 -3.90 -22.30 -22.67
N SER A 104 -3.46 -22.87 -21.56
CA SER A 104 -2.55 -22.22 -20.62
C SER A 104 -1.30 -23.05 -20.38
N ARG A 105 -0.14 -22.39 -20.33
CA ARG A 105 1.15 -23.01 -20.00
C ARG A 105 1.95 -22.13 -19.07
N LYS A 106 2.87 -22.71 -18.29
CA LYS A 106 3.77 -21.96 -17.41
C LYS A 106 5.21 -22.40 -17.69
N PRO A 107 6.18 -21.48 -17.86
CA PRO A 107 7.57 -21.87 -18.09
C PRO A 107 8.11 -22.67 -16.89
N ILE A 108 8.90 -23.71 -17.17
CA ILE A 108 9.71 -24.36 -16.14
C ILE A 108 10.79 -23.40 -15.67
N LYS A 109 11.33 -23.59 -14.46
CA LYS A 109 12.32 -22.68 -13.84
C LYS A 109 13.51 -22.39 -14.77
N ASP A 110 14.02 -23.42 -15.44
CA ASP A 110 15.19 -23.32 -16.32
C ASP A 110 14.90 -22.63 -17.66
N ASN A 111 13.62 -22.48 -18.01
CA ASN A 111 13.17 -21.82 -19.24
C ASN A 111 12.50 -20.47 -18.96
N VAL A 112 12.65 -19.93 -17.75
CA VAL A 112 12.11 -18.62 -17.39
C VAL A 112 12.92 -17.54 -18.10
N GLN A 113 12.27 -16.83 -19.02
CA GLN A 113 12.85 -15.66 -19.68
C GLN A 113 12.38 -14.39 -19.00
N THR A 114 13.32 -13.55 -18.60
CA THR A 114 13.03 -12.22 -18.04
C THR A 114 12.75 -11.21 -19.15
N SER A 115 11.92 -10.20 -18.87
CA SER A 115 11.76 -9.09 -19.80
C SER A 115 13.07 -8.29 -19.90
N ARG A 116 13.31 -7.66 -21.06
CA ARG A 116 14.45 -6.74 -21.27
C ARG A 116 14.53 -5.63 -20.20
N PHE A 117 13.39 -5.28 -19.61
CA PHE A 117 13.27 -4.24 -18.58
C PHE A 117 13.18 -4.80 -17.16
N THR A 118 13.46 -6.09 -16.94
CA THR A 118 13.48 -6.69 -15.60
C THR A 118 14.91 -6.61 -15.04
N ASN A 119 15.05 -6.00 -13.87
CA ASN A 119 16.28 -6.00 -13.10
C ASN A 119 15.94 -6.01 -11.60
N ILE A 120 16.10 -7.19 -10.99
CA ILE A 120 15.74 -7.40 -9.58
C ILE A 120 16.57 -6.54 -8.63
N VAL A 121 17.80 -6.18 -9.01
CA VAL A 121 18.69 -5.34 -8.19
C VAL A 121 18.09 -3.93 -8.03
N TYR A 122 17.56 -3.34 -9.10
CA TYR A 122 16.86 -2.05 -8.98
C TYR A 122 15.63 -2.14 -8.07
N GLY A 123 14.83 -3.19 -8.20
CA GLY A 123 13.68 -3.41 -7.31
C GLY A 123 14.08 -3.56 -5.83
N ALA A 124 15.17 -4.30 -5.57
CA ALA A 124 15.70 -4.47 -4.22
C ALA A 124 16.26 -3.15 -3.67
N LEU A 125 17.06 -2.41 -4.44
CA LEU A 125 17.63 -1.12 -4.03
C LEU A 125 16.54 -0.08 -3.75
N THR A 126 15.53 0.04 -4.62
CA THR A 126 14.42 0.98 -4.40
C THR A 126 13.66 0.66 -3.11
N THR A 127 13.34 -0.61 -2.87
CA THR A 127 12.59 -1.01 -1.66
C THR A 127 13.43 -0.90 -0.38
N SER A 128 14.73 -1.20 -0.45
CA SER A 128 15.68 -1.00 0.66
C SER A 128 15.85 0.47 1.00
N ALA A 129 16.03 1.34 -0.01
CA ALA A 129 16.14 2.78 0.20
C ALA A 129 14.88 3.38 0.84
N ALA A 130 13.68 2.94 0.39
CA ALA A 130 12.42 3.35 1.00
C ALA A 130 12.32 2.93 2.49
N ARG A 131 12.74 1.70 2.81
CA ARG A 131 12.77 1.21 4.20
C ARG A 131 13.76 1.99 5.07
N ILE A 132 14.95 2.30 4.55
CA ILE A 132 15.95 3.10 5.27
C ILE A 132 15.41 4.51 5.56
N LYS A 133 14.74 5.15 4.58
CA LYS A 133 14.11 6.46 4.78
C LYS A 133 13.04 6.42 5.88
N LEU A 134 12.12 5.45 5.82
CA LEU A 134 11.09 5.28 6.85
C LEU A 134 11.72 5.01 8.22
N PHE A 135 12.73 4.15 8.28
CA PHE A 135 13.46 3.84 9.51
C PHE A 135 14.17 5.07 10.10
N SER A 136 14.75 5.93 9.25
CA SER A 136 15.36 7.19 9.70
C SER A 136 14.32 8.12 10.34
N ALA A 137 13.12 8.21 9.77
CA ALA A 137 12.02 8.97 10.35
C ALA A 137 11.59 8.39 11.71
N MET A 138 11.43 7.06 11.78
CA MET A 138 11.11 6.36 13.03
C MET A 138 12.17 6.59 14.12
N LYS A 139 13.46 6.53 13.76
CA LYS A 139 14.56 6.78 14.71
C LYS A 139 14.54 8.22 15.24
N THR A 140 14.17 9.18 14.40
CA THR A 140 14.08 10.60 14.78
C THR A 140 12.91 10.84 15.74
N VAL A 141 11.79 10.15 15.52
CA VAL A 141 10.58 10.20 16.36
C VAL A 141 10.79 9.55 17.74
N GLY A 142 11.62 8.52 17.81
CA GLY A 142 11.76 7.68 19.02
C GLY A 142 10.72 6.59 19.06
N SER A 143 11.13 5.36 19.41
CA SER A 143 10.27 4.17 19.38
C SER A 143 9.02 4.30 20.26
N GLU A 144 9.14 4.99 21.38
CA GLU A 144 8.09 5.21 22.38
C GLU A 144 6.96 6.13 21.88
N ASN A 145 7.23 6.95 20.86
CA ASN A 145 6.25 7.87 20.30
C ASN A 145 5.56 7.30 19.06
N ILE A 146 6.05 6.21 18.48
CA ILE A 146 5.49 5.63 17.26
C ILE A 146 4.20 4.87 17.58
N ILE A 147 3.13 5.18 16.84
CA ILE A 147 1.85 4.49 16.94
C ILE A 147 1.71 3.46 15.82
N TYR A 148 2.05 3.83 14.58
CA TYR A 148 1.83 2.98 13.41
C TYR A 148 2.78 3.34 12.28
N CYS A 149 3.14 2.35 11.46
CA CYS A 149 3.87 2.58 10.21
C CYS A 149 3.36 1.67 9.08
N ASP A 150 3.33 2.19 7.86
CA ASP A 150 3.06 1.40 6.65
C ASP A 150 3.79 1.98 5.45
N THR A 151 4.74 1.21 4.90
CA THR A 151 5.47 1.42 3.64
C THR A 151 6.23 2.74 3.52
N ASP A 152 5.52 3.86 3.53
CA ASP A 152 5.97 5.23 3.32
C ASP A 152 5.29 6.24 4.28
N SER A 153 4.60 5.74 5.31
CA SER A 153 3.89 6.54 6.31
C SER A 153 4.27 6.16 7.74
N VAL A 154 4.32 7.16 8.63
CA VAL A 154 4.50 6.99 10.07
C VAL A 154 3.48 7.86 10.81
N VAL A 155 2.83 7.29 11.82
CA VAL A 155 1.94 8.00 12.73
C VAL A 155 2.53 7.92 14.12
N PHE A 156 2.62 9.06 14.80
CA PHE A 156 3.35 9.18 16.05
C PHE A 156 2.77 10.27 16.95
N ARG A 157 3.12 10.19 18.24
CA ARG A 157 2.81 11.18 19.27
C ARG A 157 3.90 12.24 19.28
N GLN A 158 3.53 13.49 19.46
CA GLN A 158 4.48 14.58 19.68
C GLN A 158 3.90 15.63 20.61
N LYS A 159 4.75 16.42 21.26
CA LYS A 159 4.31 17.55 22.06
C LYS A 159 3.73 18.64 21.16
N ARG A 160 2.68 19.31 21.63
CA ARG A 160 2.08 20.43 20.88
C ARG A 160 3.12 21.54 20.70
N GLY A 161 3.29 22.00 19.46
CA GLY A 161 4.27 23.03 19.09
C GLY A 161 5.65 22.51 18.70
N GLU A 162 5.91 21.21 18.85
CA GLU A 162 7.15 20.58 18.40
C GLU A 162 6.97 19.98 16.99
N ASP A 163 8.00 20.07 16.16
CA ASP A 163 8.05 19.43 14.83
C ASP A 163 9.28 18.53 14.75
N VAL A 164 9.15 17.34 15.34
CA VAL A 164 10.23 16.34 15.46
C VAL A 164 10.76 15.92 14.08
N LEU A 165 9.89 15.87 13.08
CA LEU A 165 10.22 15.52 11.70
C LEU A 165 10.45 16.72 10.80
N GLY A 166 10.54 17.94 11.34
CA GLY A 166 10.75 19.18 10.58
C GLY A 166 11.87 19.08 9.54
N PRO A 167 13.06 18.53 9.86
CA PRO A 167 14.15 18.37 8.90
C PRO A 167 13.86 17.38 7.75
N LEU A 168 12.94 16.43 7.96
CA LEU A 168 12.57 15.40 7.00
C LEU A 168 11.26 15.72 6.26
N ARG A 169 10.62 16.84 6.61
CA ARG A 169 9.31 17.25 6.09
C ARG A 169 9.46 18.29 4.99
N GLY A 170 8.63 18.20 3.95
CA GLY A 170 8.58 19.21 2.89
C GLY A 170 7.87 18.75 1.62
N ASP A 171 7.89 19.62 0.61
CA ASP A 171 7.19 19.42 -0.67
C ASP A 171 8.08 18.79 -1.77
N GLY A 172 9.39 18.72 -1.52
CA GLY A 172 10.38 18.13 -2.42
C GLY A 172 10.34 16.60 -2.50
N LEU A 173 11.03 16.04 -3.48
CA LEU A 173 11.03 14.61 -3.75
C LEU A 173 11.65 13.81 -2.60
N GLY A 174 10.83 12.96 -1.99
CA GLY A 174 11.27 12.03 -0.97
C GLY A 174 11.42 12.63 0.42
N LEU A 175 10.89 13.84 0.62
CA LEU A 175 10.53 14.37 1.93
C LEU A 175 9.16 13.84 2.35
N LEU A 176 8.89 13.89 3.65
CA LEU A 176 7.61 13.51 4.23
C LEU A 176 6.61 14.66 4.10
N THR A 177 5.38 14.36 3.71
CA THR A 177 4.30 15.34 3.63
C THR A 177 3.32 15.11 4.79
N ASN A 178 2.81 16.17 5.40
CA ASN A 178 1.75 16.06 6.39
C ASN A 178 0.41 15.75 5.67
N GLU A 179 -0.15 14.57 5.91
CA GLU A 179 -1.44 14.17 5.32
C GLU A 179 -2.66 14.70 6.09
N THR A 180 -2.46 15.26 7.28
CA THR A 180 -3.55 15.86 8.05
C THR A 180 -4.00 17.15 7.36
N PRO A 181 -5.31 17.34 7.10
CA PRO A 181 -5.80 18.56 6.47
C PRO A 181 -5.43 19.82 7.28
N ASN A 182 -5.20 20.93 6.59
CA ASN A 182 -4.91 22.22 7.23
C ASN A 182 -6.04 22.62 8.20
N GLY A 183 -5.67 22.99 9.43
CA GLY A 183 -6.63 23.34 10.50
C GLY A 183 -7.16 22.15 11.29
N TRP A 184 -6.80 20.92 10.91
CA TRP A 184 -7.16 19.70 11.62
C TRP A 184 -5.96 19.12 12.35
N VAL A 185 -6.21 18.49 13.48
CA VAL A 185 -5.20 17.79 14.29
C VAL A 185 -5.66 16.36 14.49
N LEU A 186 -4.76 15.40 14.33
CA LEU A 186 -5.02 14.01 14.69
C LEU A 186 -5.12 13.90 16.22
N ASP A 187 -6.30 13.53 16.72
CA ASP A 187 -6.61 13.43 18.14
C ASP A 187 -6.41 12.01 18.65
N GLU A 188 -7.02 11.04 17.96
CA GLU A 188 -6.95 9.63 18.32
C GLU A 188 -6.72 8.75 17.10
N MET A 189 -5.99 7.65 17.31
CA MET A 189 -5.80 6.60 16.32
C MET A 189 -5.96 5.24 16.97
N VAL A 190 -6.66 4.35 16.28
CA VAL A 190 -6.82 2.95 16.67
C VAL A 190 -6.35 2.06 15.53
N ALA A 191 -5.37 1.20 15.80
CA ALA A 191 -4.87 0.21 14.86
C ALA A 191 -5.25 -1.19 15.32
N MET A 192 -6.01 -1.93 14.51
CA MET A 192 -6.46 -3.29 14.84
C MET A 192 -5.56 -4.36 14.24
N ALA A 193 -5.07 -4.12 13.03
CA ALA A 193 -4.27 -5.07 12.27
C ALA A 193 -3.48 -4.34 11.18
N PRO A 194 -2.49 -4.98 10.54
CA PRO A 194 -1.79 -4.39 9.41
C PRO A 194 -2.76 -3.90 8.32
N LYS A 195 -2.73 -2.60 8.03
CA LYS A 195 -3.58 -1.91 7.05
C LYS A 195 -5.07 -1.89 7.44
N VAL A 196 -5.38 -2.04 8.73
CA VAL A 196 -6.71 -1.89 9.33
C VAL A 196 -6.62 -0.95 10.54
N TYR A 197 -6.96 0.32 10.33
CA TYR A 197 -6.88 1.37 11.34
C TYR A 197 -7.94 2.46 11.13
N ALA A 198 -8.27 3.18 12.20
CA ALA A 198 -9.16 4.32 12.18
C ALA A 198 -8.49 5.52 12.87
N MET A 199 -8.77 6.71 12.36
CA MET A 199 -8.22 7.98 12.85
C MET A 199 -9.36 8.96 13.10
N LYS A 200 -9.30 9.67 14.22
CA LYS A 200 -10.17 10.78 14.59
C LYS A 200 -9.35 12.06 14.54
N MET A 201 -9.84 13.03 13.77
CA MET A 201 -9.25 14.36 13.64
C MET A 201 -10.23 15.39 14.20
N VAL A 202 -9.70 16.41 14.86
CA VAL A 202 -10.48 17.52 15.41
C VAL A 202 -9.96 18.85 14.86
N ASP A 203 -10.85 19.80 14.63
CA ASP A 203 -10.47 21.18 14.30
C ASP A 203 -10.52 22.10 15.54
N GLY A 204 -10.16 23.37 15.37
CA GLY A 204 -10.21 24.37 16.44
C GLY A 204 -11.62 24.81 16.86
N GLU A 205 -12.64 24.45 16.09
CA GLU A 205 -14.06 24.81 16.30
C GLU A 205 -14.87 23.66 16.92
N GLY A 206 -14.23 22.51 17.17
CA GLY A 206 -14.85 21.31 17.73
C GLY A 206 -15.45 20.36 16.69
N GLY A 207 -15.22 20.61 15.40
CA GLY A 207 -15.57 19.69 14.32
C GLY A 207 -14.75 18.40 14.39
N GLU A 208 -15.43 17.26 14.19
CA GLU A 208 -14.80 15.94 14.19
C GLU A 208 -14.84 15.31 12.80
N LYS A 209 -13.73 14.69 12.41
CA LYS A 209 -13.58 13.97 11.14
C LYS A 209 -12.96 12.62 11.35
N TYR A 210 -13.55 11.61 10.74
CA TYR A 210 -13.12 10.22 10.86
C TYR A 210 -12.54 9.72 9.53
N SER A 211 -11.42 8.99 9.61
CA SER A 211 -10.82 8.30 8.48
C SER A 211 -10.57 6.84 8.85
N VAL A 212 -11.28 5.93 8.17
CA VAL A 212 -11.15 4.47 8.37
C VAL A 212 -10.46 3.83 7.17
N LYS A 213 -9.48 2.98 7.45
CA LYS A 213 -8.80 2.12 6.47
C LYS A 213 -8.99 0.68 6.90
N ALA A 214 -9.58 -0.15 6.06
CA ALA A 214 -9.82 -1.57 6.37
C ALA A 214 -9.48 -2.44 5.15
N LYS A 215 -8.20 -2.82 5.00
CA LYS A 215 -7.78 -3.68 3.89
C LYS A 215 -8.51 -5.01 3.92
N GLY A 216 -9.02 -5.41 2.76
CA GLY A 216 -9.77 -6.66 2.62
C GLY A 216 -11.26 -6.54 2.89
N ILE A 217 -11.76 -5.37 3.30
CA ILE A 217 -13.19 -5.08 3.43
C ILE A 217 -13.53 -3.94 2.45
N THR A 218 -14.62 -4.09 1.71
CA THR A 218 -15.16 -2.99 0.89
C THR A 218 -16.01 -2.13 1.79
N LEU A 219 -15.60 -0.86 2.01
CA LEU A 219 -16.34 0.11 2.79
C LEU A 219 -17.53 0.65 1.97
N ASN A 220 -18.67 0.01 2.13
CA ASN A 220 -19.98 0.43 1.64
C ASN A 220 -20.85 0.92 2.83
N THR A 221 -22.07 1.40 2.57
CA THR A 221 -22.95 1.94 3.61
C THR A 221 -23.20 0.97 4.77
N GLU A 222 -23.41 -0.32 4.51
CA GLU A 222 -23.62 -1.33 5.57
C GLU A 222 -22.35 -1.57 6.40
N THR A 223 -21.20 -1.69 5.73
CA THR A 223 -19.94 -2.04 6.40
C THR A 223 -19.33 -0.85 7.11
N VAL A 224 -19.52 0.38 6.63
CA VAL A 224 -19.10 1.60 7.33
C VAL A 224 -19.87 1.77 8.64
N ALA A 225 -21.15 1.40 8.70
CA ALA A 225 -21.90 1.40 9.96
C ALA A 225 -21.33 0.41 10.98
N LYS A 226 -20.76 -0.72 10.53
CA LYS A 226 -20.18 -1.76 11.39
C LYS A 226 -18.69 -1.61 11.68
N VAL A 227 -17.95 -0.96 10.76
CA VAL A 227 -16.50 -0.76 10.81
C VAL A 227 -16.27 0.75 10.76
N ASN A 228 -16.46 1.36 11.91
CA ASN A 228 -16.22 2.78 12.17
C ASN A 228 -15.24 2.96 13.33
N PHE A 229 -14.79 4.19 13.56
CA PHE A 229 -13.82 4.50 14.62
C PHE A 229 -14.25 3.98 16.00
N HIS A 230 -15.50 4.23 16.41
CA HIS A 230 -16.01 3.83 17.72
C HIS A 230 -16.03 2.32 17.89
N SER A 231 -16.59 1.59 16.91
CA SER A 231 -16.60 0.13 16.93
C SER A 231 -15.17 -0.42 17.00
N MET A 232 -14.26 0.06 16.16
CA MET A 232 -12.87 -0.42 16.15
C MET A 232 -12.16 -0.14 17.48
N LYS A 233 -12.43 1.01 18.12
CA LYS A 233 -11.91 1.37 19.44
C LYS A 233 -12.40 0.39 20.51
N GLU A 234 -13.72 0.19 20.60
CA GLU A 234 -14.34 -0.76 21.53
C GLU A 234 -13.75 -2.16 21.37
N GLN A 235 -13.57 -2.63 20.12
CA GLN A 235 -12.98 -3.95 19.88
C GLN A 235 -11.53 -4.08 20.38
N VAL A 236 -10.71 -3.03 20.21
CA VAL A 236 -9.32 -3.03 20.70
C VAL A 236 -9.31 -2.98 22.23
N GLU A 237 -10.14 -2.14 22.85
CA GLU A 237 -10.26 -2.06 24.31
C GLU A 237 -10.74 -3.37 24.94
N ASP A 238 -11.68 -4.07 24.30
CA ASP A 238 -12.16 -5.38 24.73
C ASP A 238 -11.06 -6.44 24.63
N GLU A 239 -10.30 -6.45 23.55
CA GLU A 239 -9.18 -7.39 23.37
C GLU A 239 -8.09 -7.16 24.45
N LEU A 240 -7.80 -5.89 24.79
CA LEU A 240 -6.88 -5.53 25.88
C LEU A 240 -7.41 -5.98 27.26
N LYS A 241 -8.73 -6.00 27.45
CA LYS A 241 -9.39 -6.56 28.66
C LYS A 241 -9.49 -8.09 28.63
N GLY A 242 -8.93 -8.77 27.62
CA GLY A 242 -8.97 -10.22 27.46
C GLY A 242 -10.28 -10.76 26.87
N THR A 243 -11.18 -9.90 26.42
CA THR A 243 -12.44 -10.29 25.78
C THR A 243 -12.28 -10.32 24.27
N ARG A 244 -12.24 -11.52 23.69
CA ARG A 244 -12.13 -11.68 22.23
C ARG A 244 -13.43 -11.30 21.54
N SER A 245 -13.46 -10.14 20.92
CA SER A 245 -14.57 -9.67 20.08
C SER A 245 -14.20 -9.74 18.59
N CYS A 246 -15.21 -9.85 17.70
CA CYS A 246 -14.98 -9.84 16.26
C CYS A 246 -16.14 -9.22 15.49
N PHE A 247 -15.84 -8.36 14.51
CA PHE A 247 -16.86 -7.91 13.57
C PHE A 247 -17.14 -8.97 12.53
N THR A 248 -18.42 -9.13 12.22
CA THR A 248 -18.85 -9.92 11.07
C THR A 248 -19.44 -8.98 10.02
N VAL A 249 -18.75 -8.85 8.89
CA VAL A 249 -19.16 -8.00 7.78
C VAL A 249 -19.45 -8.82 6.55
N ARG A 250 -20.48 -8.40 5.79
CA ARG A 250 -20.78 -8.97 4.49
C ARG A 250 -19.96 -8.22 3.45
N SER A 251 -19.21 -8.96 2.65
CA SER A 251 -18.41 -8.44 1.55
C SER A 251 -18.85 -9.11 0.27
N ILE A 252 -19.11 -8.32 -0.76
CA ILE A 252 -19.30 -8.84 -2.10
C ILE A 252 -17.94 -9.36 -2.59
N ARG A 253 -17.92 -10.57 -3.15
CA ARG A 253 -16.75 -11.16 -3.80
C ARG A 253 -17.16 -11.74 -5.13
N MET A 254 -16.44 -11.38 -6.19
CA MET A 254 -16.51 -12.09 -7.46
C MET A 254 -15.72 -13.38 -7.30
N LYS A 255 -16.39 -14.52 -7.36
CA LYS A 255 -15.80 -15.84 -7.36
C LYS A 255 -15.84 -16.37 -8.79
N ARG A 256 -14.68 -16.74 -9.31
CA ARG A 256 -14.59 -17.61 -10.48
C ARG A 256 -14.52 -19.05 -9.96
N GLY A 257 -15.11 -19.99 -10.67
CA GLY A 257 -14.89 -21.41 -10.39
C GLY A 257 -13.42 -21.81 -10.56
N SER A 258 -13.12 -23.08 -10.29
CA SER A 258 -11.75 -23.60 -10.28
C SER A 258 -11.09 -23.54 -11.67
N ASN A 259 -11.89 -23.56 -12.73
CA ASN A 259 -11.43 -23.48 -14.10
C ASN A 259 -11.53 -22.04 -14.61
N PHE A 260 -10.61 -21.67 -15.50
CA PHE A 260 -10.56 -20.31 -16.03
C PHE A 260 -11.82 -19.92 -16.81
N LEU A 261 -12.48 -20.91 -17.41
CA LEU A 261 -13.71 -20.76 -18.20
C LEU A 261 -14.99 -20.79 -17.35
N ASP A 262 -14.88 -21.07 -16.06
CA ASP A 262 -16.04 -21.06 -15.19
C ASP A 262 -16.65 -19.65 -15.13
N GLY A 263 -17.97 -19.60 -14.98
CA GLY A 263 -18.70 -18.35 -14.81
C GLY A 263 -18.15 -17.51 -13.65
N VAL A 264 -18.27 -16.19 -13.77
CA VAL A 264 -18.01 -15.28 -12.66
C VAL A 264 -19.31 -15.09 -11.91
N GLU A 265 -19.36 -15.61 -10.69
CA GLU A 265 -20.50 -15.43 -9.81
C GLU A 265 -20.19 -14.37 -8.77
N THR A 266 -21.17 -13.50 -8.51
CA THR A 266 -21.09 -12.54 -7.41
C THR A 266 -21.66 -13.21 -6.17
N VAL A 267 -20.79 -13.52 -5.21
CA VAL A 267 -21.18 -14.17 -3.94
C VAL A 267 -21.03 -13.20 -2.78
N ILE A 268 -21.97 -13.28 -1.83
CA ILE A 268 -21.86 -12.59 -0.55
C ILE A 268 -20.99 -13.46 0.36
N GLN A 269 -19.80 -12.98 0.69
CA GLN A 269 -18.90 -13.64 1.63
C GLN A 269 -18.95 -12.94 2.98
N THR A 270 -19.18 -13.72 4.03
CA THR A 270 -19.03 -13.27 5.41
C THR A 270 -17.55 -13.22 5.78
N LYS A 271 -17.07 -12.04 6.19
CA LYS A 271 -15.70 -11.83 6.69
C LYS A 271 -15.74 -11.51 8.17
N ARG A 272 -14.83 -12.14 8.92
CA ARG A 272 -14.62 -11.86 10.33
C ARG A 272 -13.39 -10.97 10.47
N LEU A 273 -13.55 -9.80 11.09
CA LEU A 273 -12.46 -8.91 11.42
C LEU A 273 -12.09 -9.10 12.89
N ARG A 274 -10.80 -9.34 13.13
CA ARG A 274 -10.22 -9.55 14.45
C ARG A 274 -9.03 -8.62 14.62
N THR A 275 -8.78 -8.21 15.85
CA THR A 275 -7.54 -7.55 16.23
C THR A 275 -6.43 -8.58 16.20
N ASN A 276 -5.62 -8.58 15.15
CA ASN A 276 -4.55 -9.57 14.95
C ASN A 276 -3.35 -8.86 14.32
N MET A 277 -2.19 -9.03 14.93
CA MET A 277 -0.92 -8.52 14.42
C MET A 277 -0.05 -9.68 13.94
N ASP A 278 0.48 -9.59 12.72
CA ASP A 278 1.18 -10.72 12.09
C ASP A 278 2.60 -10.96 12.64
N LYS A 279 3.12 -10.04 13.47
CA LYS A 279 4.54 -9.94 13.80
C LYS A 279 4.85 -9.78 15.29
N GLY A 280 3.83 -9.79 16.14
CA GLY A 280 3.96 -9.50 17.56
C GLY A 280 2.61 -9.47 18.26
N ASN A 281 2.62 -9.30 19.57
CA ASN A 281 1.42 -9.15 20.39
C ASN A 281 1.38 -7.76 21.04
N PHE A 282 0.22 -7.34 21.52
CA PHE A 282 0.14 -6.20 22.42
C PHE A 282 0.30 -6.68 23.86
N ASP A 283 1.04 -5.94 24.67
CA ASP A 283 1.06 -6.12 26.12
C ASP A 283 -0.26 -5.63 26.76
N GLU A 284 -0.41 -5.80 28.07
CA GLU A 284 -1.59 -5.35 28.83
C GLU A 284 -1.80 -3.82 28.77
N SER A 285 -0.76 -3.06 28.41
CA SER A 285 -0.77 -1.61 28.24
C SER A 285 -1.05 -1.16 26.79
N GLY A 286 -1.22 -2.10 25.86
CA GLY A 286 -1.42 -1.82 24.43
C GLY A 286 -0.15 -1.47 23.65
N ILE A 287 1.04 -1.71 24.22
CA ILE A 287 2.33 -1.55 23.55
C ILE A 287 2.61 -2.79 22.70
N TYR A 288 3.04 -2.56 21.47
CA TYR A 288 3.34 -3.63 20.53
C TYR A 288 4.72 -4.26 20.80
N GLU A 289 4.73 -5.55 21.13
CA GLU A 289 5.93 -6.36 21.33
C GLU A 289 6.15 -7.30 20.14
N PRO A 290 7.26 -7.17 19.38
CA PRO A 290 7.54 -8.07 18.27
C PRO A 290 7.88 -9.47 18.77
N TYR A 291 7.52 -10.50 17.99
CA TYR A 291 7.91 -11.87 18.31
C TYR A 291 9.43 -12.01 18.34
N GLY A 292 9.94 -12.65 19.40
CA GLY A 292 11.38 -12.81 19.61
C GLY A 292 12.07 -11.61 20.26
N TYR A 293 11.32 -10.60 20.71
CA TYR A 293 11.86 -9.55 21.57
C TYR A 293 12.36 -10.17 22.88
N THR A 294 13.60 -9.85 23.25
CA THR A 294 14.21 -10.26 24.52
C THR A 294 14.87 -9.06 25.16
N ASP A 295 14.58 -8.79 26.43
CA ASP A 295 15.23 -7.73 27.22
C ASP A 295 16.72 -7.99 27.52
N LYS A 296 17.26 -9.11 27.02
CA LYS A 296 18.68 -9.43 27.19
C LYS A 296 19.49 -8.65 26.15
N PRO A 297 20.55 -7.93 26.55
CA PRO A 297 21.47 -7.36 25.59
C PRO A 297 22.02 -8.49 24.71
N ILE A 298 21.89 -8.33 23.39
CA ILE A 298 22.40 -9.30 22.42
C ILE A 298 23.93 -9.23 22.46
N ILE A 299 24.55 -10.13 23.21
CA ILE A 299 26.01 -10.29 23.25
C ILE A 299 26.37 -11.20 22.06
N ASN A 300 26.83 -10.58 20.97
CA ASN A 300 27.33 -11.20 19.72
C ASN A 300 26.32 -12.02 18.89
N ASP A 301 25.78 -11.38 17.86
CA ASP A 301 24.83 -12.00 16.91
C ASP A 301 25.49 -12.49 15.60
N TYR A 302 26.81 -12.68 15.57
CA TYR A 302 27.50 -13.26 14.42
C TYR A 302 28.49 -14.35 14.86
N PRO A 303 28.25 -15.62 14.53
CA PRO A 303 29.35 -16.55 14.33
C PRO A 303 30.07 -16.12 13.04
N SER A 304 31.13 -15.33 13.18
CA SER A 304 32.09 -15.12 12.11
C SER A 304 32.77 -16.46 11.83
N ASN A 305 32.31 -17.15 10.79
CA ASN A 305 33.07 -18.16 10.06
C ASN A 305 33.63 -17.53 8.79
#